data_AF-A0A198AHF7-F1
#
_entry.id   AF-A0A198AHF7-F1
#
_cell.length_a   1.000
_cell.length_b   1.000
_cell.length_c   1.000
_cell.angle_alpha   90.00
_cell.angle_beta   90.00
_cell.angle_gamma   90.00
#
_symmetry.space_group_name_H-M   'P 1'
#
loop_
_entity.id
_entity.type
_entity.pdbx_description
1 polymer ?
#
loop_
_entity_poly.entity_id
_entity_poly.type
_entity_poly.pdbx_seq_one_letter_code
_entity_poly.pdbx_strand_id
1 'polypeptide(L)'
;MNTIDNLTIEEMQLFWENETQAFATFLNDEGKLKPETASKHVDRMSFVMTEYFVRYGTSYEDVQGETIVDFVGRFLISHVLSTKETDIGAYLTSFKKWIQFLQVTSRISKEQSTSLNEVCKHKPYFEERFEQYMEADNDYALERWLNSNDIEAYIEEQTPASKRKLKPLVVDPKLLQLWMDGRTPVPPIVQEFRAFLEAVQTGKNVKLSAARKHLPRKFWSEFDEGQNLQLFRKPTLNQDQEPVYQFFFYVALVLGITEEETQLTVNAKQLAFYLALTEQEQAVVLLDALWNRVNWGILEEVNEGGRPEDIQAWRRAIASVLASWAVGKEHLVEKEWKKHRQSGILLDTSADVFLHAVATILVRFGVITAQFLPDSEMKYGFQRKPVEMTVLESGNRVFRYFVNENAYVVNHTPNIAAEPKIGRNEPCPCGSGKKYKKCCL
;
A
#
# COMPACT_ATOMS: atom_id res chain seq x y z
N MET A 1 30.56 -11.06 2.34
CA MET A 1 29.25 -11.73 2.41
C MET A 1 28.79 -11.88 0.98
N ASN A 2 28.59 -13.11 0.51
CA ASN A 2 27.98 -13.33 -0.80
C ASN A 2 26.52 -12.88 -0.69
N THR A 3 26.06 -12.03 -1.59
CA THR A 3 24.65 -11.64 -1.68
C THR A 3 23.80 -12.88 -1.99
N ILE A 4 22.67 -13.01 -1.27
CA ILE A 4 21.78 -14.19 -1.31
C ILE A 4 21.15 -14.41 -2.69
N ASP A 5 21.19 -13.40 -3.57
CA ASP A 5 20.57 -13.37 -4.89
C ASP A 5 21.00 -14.48 -5.89
N ASN A 6 22.03 -15.26 -5.57
CA ASN A 6 22.52 -16.36 -6.42
C ASN A 6 22.52 -17.74 -5.74
N LEU A 7 21.88 -17.87 -4.57
CA LEU A 7 21.86 -19.14 -3.82
C LEU A 7 20.75 -20.07 -4.32
N THR A 8 21.02 -21.38 -4.35
CA THR A 8 19.95 -22.39 -4.50
C THR A 8 19.08 -22.44 -3.25
N ILE A 9 17.91 -23.08 -3.34
CA ILE A 9 17.02 -23.27 -2.18
C ILE A 9 17.76 -24.01 -1.05
N GLU A 10 18.56 -25.03 -1.38
CA GLU A 10 19.34 -25.77 -0.39
C GLU A 10 20.41 -24.89 0.28
N GLU A 11 21.07 -24.01 -0.48
CA GLU A 11 22.07 -23.09 0.06
C GLU A 11 21.43 -22.02 0.96
N MET A 12 20.26 -21.50 0.57
CA MET A 12 19.47 -20.58 1.41
C MET A 12 19.03 -21.25 2.72
N GLN A 13 18.56 -22.50 2.64
CA GLN A 13 18.15 -23.25 3.82
C GLN A 13 19.32 -23.45 4.78
N LEU A 14 20.47 -23.91 4.27
CA LEU A 14 21.67 -24.10 5.08
C LEU A 14 22.15 -22.77 5.70
N PHE A 15 22.08 -21.67 4.96
CA PHE A 15 22.41 -20.35 5.48
C PHE A 15 21.54 -19.99 6.69
N TRP A 16 20.22 -20.12 6.57
CA TRP A 16 19.27 -19.77 7.62
C TRP A 16 19.30 -20.73 8.82
N GLU A 17 19.62 -22.01 8.61
CA GLU A 17 19.87 -22.97 9.69
C GLU A 17 21.12 -22.58 10.51
N ASN A 18 22.20 -22.17 9.84
CA ASN A 18 23.41 -21.67 10.51
C ASN A 18 23.13 -20.40 11.32
N GLU A 19 22.31 -19.50 10.78
CA GLU A 19 21.90 -18.27 11.46
C GLU A 19 21.01 -18.54 12.68
N THR A 20 20.12 -19.55 12.59
CA THR A 20 19.33 -20.03 13.73
C THR A 20 20.24 -20.58 14.84
N GLN A 21 21.29 -21.33 14.48
CA GLN A 21 22.25 -21.85 15.45
C GLN A 21 23.07 -20.73 16.11
N ALA A 22 23.48 -19.71 15.34
CA ALA A 22 24.15 -18.53 15.88
C ALA A 22 23.26 -17.76 16.87
N PHE A 23 21.97 -17.62 16.55
CA PHE A 23 20.99 -17.01 17.46
C PHE A 23 20.80 -17.83 18.75
N ALA A 24 20.76 -19.15 18.65
CA ALA A 24 20.69 -20.04 19.81
C ALA A 24 21.90 -19.86 20.75
N THR A 25 23.11 -19.82 20.19
CA THR A 25 24.34 -19.54 20.94
C THR A 25 24.28 -18.18 21.62
N PHE A 26 23.84 -17.14 20.90
CA PHE A 26 23.68 -15.80 21.47
C PHE A 26 22.74 -15.76 22.69
N LEU A 27 21.59 -16.44 22.64
CA LEU A 27 20.66 -16.48 23.77
C LEU A 27 21.21 -17.24 24.97
N ASN A 28 21.97 -18.31 24.73
CA ASN A 28 22.62 -19.08 25.79
C ASN A 28 23.72 -18.26 26.47
N ASP A 29 24.54 -17.57 25.68
CA ASP A 29 25.64 -16.73 26.17
C ASP A 29 25.12 -15.48 26.92
N GLU A 30 23.96 -14.94 26.53
CA GLU A 30 23.32 -13.85 27.26
C GLU A 30 22.99 -14.26 28.71
N GLY A 31 22.70 -15.55 28.96
CA GLY A 31 22.48 -16.11 30.30
C GLY A 31 21.27 -15.55 31.06
N LYS A 32 20.46 -14.69 30.44
CA LYS A 32 19.32 -14.01 31.07
C LYS A 32 18.00 -14.79 30.98
N LEU A 33 17.97 -15.87 30.20
CA LEU A 33 16.76 -16.67 29.95
C LEU A 33 16.93 -18.08 30.47
N LYS A 34 15.82 -18.68 30.91
CA LYS A 34 15.78 -20.13 31.18
C LYS A 34 16.00 -20.89 29.85
N PRO A 35 16.68 -22.04 29.85
CA PRO A 35 16.94 -22.81 28.61
C PRO A 35 15.68 -23.11 27.79
N GLU A 36 14.59 -23.51 28.45
CA GLU A 36 13.29 -23.75 27.77
C GLU A 36 12.71 -22.49 27.12
N THR A 37 12.96 -21.31 27.71
CA THR A 37 12.49 -20.03 27.14
C THR A 37 13.35 -19.62 25.95
N ALA A 38 14.67 -19.81 26.04
CA ALA A 38 15.57 -19.58 24.91
C ALA A 38 15.23 -20.51 23.73
N SER A 39 15.02 -21.81 23.98
CA SER A 39 14.59 -22.79 22.96
C SER A 39 13.32 -22.32 22.24
N LYS A 40 12.31 -21.89 22.98
CA LYS A 40 11.05 -21.36 22.41
C LYS A 40 11.24 -20.15 21.49
N HIS A 41 12.25 -19.31 21.75
CA HIS A 41 12.57 -18.20 20.85
C HIS A 41 13.27 -18.71 19.60
N VAL A 42 14.24 -19.63 19.75
CA VAL A 42 14.94 -20.28 18.64
C VAL A 42 13.95 -21.01 17.73
N ASP A 43 13.04 -21.81 18.28
CA ASP A 43 12.06 -22.59 17.50
C ASP A 43 11.18 -21.68 16.62
N ARG A 44 10.70 -20.56 17.18
CA ARG A 44 9.90 -19.59 16.43
C ARG A 44 10.70 -18.91 15.32
N MET A 45 11.93 -18.51 15.61
CA MET A 45 12.78 -17.85 14.61
C MET A 45 13.25 -18.83 13.54
N SER A 46 13.51 -20.08 13.90
CA SER A 46 13.75 -21.18 12.96
C SER A 46 12.60 -21.29 11.98
N PHE A 47 11.36 -21.37 12.47
CA PHE A 47 10.17 -21.40 11.63
C PHE A 47 10.07 -20.18 10.69
N VAL A 48 10.32 -18.96 11.18
CA VAL A 48 10.35 -17.76 10.32
C VAL A 48 11.39 -17.92 9.20
N MET A 49 12.60 -18.35 9.53
CA MET A 49 13.67 -18.39 8.55
C MET A 49 13.46 -19.52 7.53
N THR A 50 13.07 -20.71 7.98
CA THR A 50 12.94 -21.88 7.10
C THR A 50 11.64 -21.90 6.30
N GLU A 51 10.52 -21.49 6.89
CA GLU A 51 9.22 -21.56 6.21
C GLU A 51 8.83 -20.28 5.48
N TYR A 52 9.37 -19.14 5.93
CA TYR A 52 9.06 -17.85 5.36
C TYR A 52 10.27 -17.27 4.58
N PHE A 53 11.43 -17.04 5.19
CA PHE A 53 12.55 -16.41 4.44
C PHE A 53 13.04 -17.24 3.26
N VAL A 54 13.22 -18.55 3.41
CA VAL A 54 13.61 -19.43 2.29
C VAL A 54 12.55 -19.40 1.19
N ARG A 55 11.27 -19.50 1.56
CA ARG A 55 10.15 -19.52 0.61
C ARG A 55 10.04 -18.22 -0.20
N TYR A 56 10.33 -17.09 0.44
CA TYR A 56 10.19 -15.75 -0.15
C TYR A 56 11.54 -15.13 -0.54
N GLY A 57 12.63 -15.89 -0.59
CA GLY A 57 13.93 -15.36 -1.04
C GLY A 57 14.52 -14.25 -0.17
N THR A 58 14.09 -14.12 1.09
CA THR A 58 14.41 -12.94 1.91
C THR A 58 15.88 -12.93 2.34
N SER A 59 16.57 -11.81 2.11
CA SER A 59 17.94 -11.54 2.57
C SER A 59 17.96 -10.60 3.79
N TYR A 60 19.12 -10.37 4.42
CA TYR A 60 19.21 -9.39 5.52
C TYR A 60 18.95 -7.96 5.05
N GLU A 61 19.31 -7.65 3.81
CA GLU A 61 19.10 -6.36 3.17
C GLU A 61 17.59 -6.05 3.01
N ASP A 62 16.77 -7.10 2.84
CA ASP A 62 15.31 -6.98 2.69
C ASP A 62 14.57 -6.89 4.03
N VAL A 63 15.20 -7.27 5.15
CA VAL A 63 14.53 -7.32 6.45
C VAL A 63 14.27 -5.90 6.97
N GLN A 64 12.99 -5.53 7.02
CA GLN A 64 12.48 -4.25 7.52
C GLN A 64 11.22 -4.48 8.37
N GLY A 65 10.65 -3.42 8.93
CA GLY A 65 9.40 -3.49 9.70
C GLY A 65 8.28 -4.23 8.94
N GLU A 66 8.19 -4.01 7.63
CA GLU A 66 7.23 -4.64 6.72
C GLU A 66 7.36 -6.16 6.69
N THR A 67 8.56 -6.70 6.92
CA THR A 67 8.78 -8.16 7.01
C THR A 67 8.01 -8.75 8.20
N ILE A 68 7.99 -8.05 9.35
CA ILE A 68 7.22 -8.48 10.53
C ILE A 68 5.73 -8.27 10.30
N VAL A 69 5.35 -7.15 9.67
CA VAL A 69 3.95 -6.87 9.30
C VAL A 69 3.40 -7.97 8.40
N ASP A 70 4.14 -8.39 7.39
CA ASP A 70 3.71 -9.47 6.50
C ASP A 70 3.74 -10.83 7.20
N PHE A 71 4.82 -11.16 7.89
CA PHE A 71 4.91 -12.46 8.56
C PHE A 71 3.85 -12.62 9.66
N VAL A 72 3.81 -11.73 10.66
CA VAL A 72 2.89 -11.84 11.80
C VAL A 72 1.47 -11.45 11.41
N GLY A 73 1.31 -10.38 10.63
CA GLY A 73 0.01 -9.83 10.25
C GLY A 73 -0.70 -10.55 9.11
N ARG A 74 0.03 -11.36 8.31
CA ARG A 74 -0.57 -12.14 7.21
C ARG A 74 -0.19 -13.60 7.27
N PHE A 75 1.08 -13.95 7.10
CA PHE A 75 1.52 -15.33 6.88
C PHE A 75 1.17 -16.24 8.06
N LEU A 76 1.56 -15.86 9.28
CA LEU A 76 1.31 -16.62 10.50
C LEU A 76 -0.19 -16.85 10.73
N ILE A 77 -1.02 -15.84 10.48
CA ILE A 77 -2.46 -15.90 10.72
C ILE A 77 -3.16 -16.77 9.66
N SER A 78 -2.80 -16.62 8.38
CA SER A 78 -3.56 -17.21 7.27
C SER A 78 -2.98 -18.51 6.70
N HIS A 79 -1.69 -18.79 6.92
CA HIS A 79 -1.01 -19.94 6.32
C HIS A 79 -0.62 -21.02 7.35
N VAL A 80 -0.71 -20.73 8.65
CA VAL A 80 -0.36 -21.67 9.72
C VAL A 80 -1.63 -22.09 10.46
N LEU A 81 -2.07 -23.32 10.20
CA LEU A 81 -3.37 -23.85 10.67
C LEU A 81 -3.52 -23.88 12.19
N SER A 82 -2.42 -23.99 12.94
CA SER A 82 -2.43 -24.14 14.39
C SER A 82 -2.21 -22.83 15.17
N THR A 83 -2.15 -21.69 14.48
CA THR A 83 -1.92 -20.38 15.11
C THR A 83 -3.03 -20.03 16.09
N LYS A 84 -2.64 -19.64 17.29
CA LYS A 84 -3.52 -19.06 18.31
C LYS A 84 -3.21 -17.59 18.48
N GLU A 85 -4.17 -16.83 18.99
CA GLU A 85 -3.96 -15.41 19.33
C GLU A 85 -2.75 -15.22 20.25
N THR A 86 -2.54 -16.14 21.21
CA THR A 86 -1.38 -16.11 22.12
C THR A 86 -0.03 -16.21 21.40
N ASP A 87 0.00 -16.79 20.20
CA ASP A 87 1.23 -16.90 19.41
C ASP A 87 1.68 -15.55 18.87
N ILE A 88 0.76 -14.61 18.61
CA ILE A 88 1.08 -13.26 18.13
C ILE A 88 2.09 -12.57 19.05
N GLY A 89 1.75 -12.45 20.35
CA GLY A 89 2.64 -11.86 21.34
C GLY A 89 3.95 -12.64 21.51
N ALA A 90 3.91 -13.97 21.37
CA ALA A 90 5.08 -14.80 21.50
C ALA A 90 6.07 -14.62 20.33
N TYR A 91 5.58 -14.55 19.09
CA TYR A 91 6.40 -14.24 17.91
C TYR A 91 6.98 -12.83 17.98
N LEU A 92 6.18 -11.81 18.34
CA LEU A 92 6.70 -10.44 18.49
C LEU A 92 7.81 -10.35 19.56
N THR A 93 7.72 -11.14 20.62
CA THR A 93 8.77 -11.23 21.65
C THR A 93 10.03 -11.92 21.12
N SER A 94 9.88 -13.01 20.36
CA SER A 94 11.01 -13.66 19.67
C SER A 94 11.68 -12.74 18.66
N PHE A 95 10.90 -11.99 17.86
CA PHE A 95 11.45 -10.99 16.94
C PHE A 95 12.28 -9.96 17.69
N LYS A 96 11.82 -9.40 18.82
CA LYS A 96 12.63 -8.45 19.63
C LYS A 96 13.99 -9.04 20.04
N LYS A 97 14.01 -10.31 20.46
CA LYS A 97 15.25 -11.01 20.82
C LYS A 97 16.15 -11.24 19.62
N TRP A 98 15.58 -11.60 18.49
CA TRP A 98 16.31 -11.76 17.24
C TRP A 98 16.88 -10.44 16.72
N ILE A 99 16.10 -9.34 16.75
CA ILE A 99 16.57 -8.00 16.38
C ILE A 99 17.75 -7.58 17.25
N GLN A 100 17.71 -7.86 18.57
CA GLN A 100 18.84 -7.62 19.47
C GLN A 100 20.09 -8.38 19.02
N PHE A 101 19.96 -9.65 18.65
CA PHE A 101 21.05 -10.46 18.09
C PHE A 101 21.60 -9.86 16.80
N LEU A 102 20.74 -9.51 15.85
CA LEU A 102 21.15 -8.92 14.57
C LEU A 102 21.90 -7.60 14.76
N GLN A 103 21.43 -6.77 15.69
CA GLN A 103 22.05 -5.49 16.01
C GLN A 103 23.43 -5.67 16.67
N VAL A 104 23.54 -6.54 17.69
CA VAL A 104 24.81 -6.81 18.38
C VAL A 104 25.86 -7.39 17.43
N THR A 105 25.41 -8.22 16.49
CA THR A 105 26.30 -8.86 15.52
C THR A 105 26.47 -8.10 14.21
N SER A 106 25.93 -6.87 14.12
CA SER A 106 26.04 -5.98 12.96
C SER A 106 25.55 -6.60 11.63
N ARG A 107 24.53 -7.48 11.70
CA ARG A 107 23.88 -8.09 10.53
C ARG A 107 22.89 -7.15 9.83
N ILE A 108 22.39 -6.16 10.56
CA ILE A 108 21.45 -5.14 10.05
C ILE A 108 21.91 -3.75 10.45
N SER A 109 21.48 -2.75 9.69
CA SER A 109 21.72 -1.34 10.00
C SER A 109 20.93 -0.87 11.24
N LYS A 110 21.33 0.27 11.78
CA LYS A 110 20.60 0.93 12.89
C LYS A 110 19.18 1.35 12.46
N GLU A 111 19.01 1.75 11.21
CA GLU A 111 17.71 2.13 10.63
C GLU A 111 16.77 0.93 10.55
N GLN A 112 17.25 -0.20 10.01
CA GLN A 112 16.52 -1.48 10.01
C GLN A 112 16.09 -1.90 11.42
N SER A 113 17.03 -1.90 12.38
CA SER A 113 16.72 -2.22 13.77
C SER A 113 15.64 -1.31 14.34
N THR A 114 15.68 -0.01 14.02
CA THR A 114 14.70 0.97 14.50
C THR A 114 13.31 0.68 13.91
N SER A 115 13.23 0.43 12.60
CA SER A 115 11.99 0.07 11.89
C SER A 115 11.35 -1.20 12.47
N LEU A 116 12.14 -2.27 12.59
CA LEU A 116 11.69 -3.55 13.14
C LEU A 116 11.18 -3.43 14.59
N ASN A 117 11.93 -2.73 15.44
CA ASN A 117 11.55 -2.54 16.84
C ASN A 117 10.29 -1.68 16.99
N GLU A 118 10.05 -0.72 16.11
CA GLU A 118 8.85 0.11 16.12
C GLU A 118 7.60 -0.75 15.87
N VAL A 119 7.61 -1.56 14.81
CA VAL A 119 6.51 -2.48 14.49
C VAL A 119 6.19 -3.41 15.66
N CYS A 120 7.22 -3.97 16.33
CA CYS A 120 7.00 -4.87 17.47
C CYS A 120 6.38 -4.21 18.72
N LYS A 121 6.17 -2.89 18.76
CA LYS A 121 5.43 -2.20 19.85
C LYS A 121 3.92 -2.30 19.67
N HIS A 122 3.46 -2.47 18.44
CA HIS A 122 2.04 -2.40 18.07
C HIS A 122 1.38 -3.78 18.11
N LYS A 123 1.54 -4.52 19.22
CA LYS A 123 0.89 -5.83 19.42
C LYS A 123 -0.64 -5.80 19.17
N PRO A 124 -1.40 -4.78 19.63
CA PRO A 124 -2.84 -4.71 19.38
C PRO A 124 -3.23 -4.77 17.89
N TYR A 125 -2.44 -4.18 17.00
CA TYR A 125 -2.67 -4.25 15.56
C TYR A 125 -2.71 -5.71 15.06
N PHE A 126 -1.76 -6.52 15.51
CA PHE A 126 -1.67 -7.93 15.09
C PHE A 126 -2.74 -8.81 15.72
N GLU A 127 -3.15 -8.50 16.96
CA GLU A 127 -4.25 -9.20 17.65
C GLU A 127 -5.58 -8.89 16.96
N GLU A 128 -5.86 -7.61 16.68
CA GLU A 128 -7.05 -7.21 15.92
C GLU A 128 -7.08 -7.87 14.54
N ARG A 129 -5.94 -7.97 13.85
CA ARG A 129 -5.87 -8.71 12.60
C ARG A 129 -6.16 -10.21 12.78
N PHE A 130 -5.68 -10.84 13.84
CA PHE A 130 -6.01 -12.24 14.10
C PHE A 130 -7.52 -12.41 14.30
N GLU A 131 -8.15 -11.55 15.11
CA GLU A 131 -9.59 -11.54 15.35
C GLU A 131 -10.37 -11.35 14.04
N GLN A 132 -10.05 -10.32 13.25
CA GLN A 132 -10.69 -10.03 11.96
C GLN A 132 -10.63 -11.23 11.00
N TYR A 133 -9.51 -11.96 10.96
CA TYR A 133 -9.40 -13.15 10.12
C TYR A 133 -10.30 -14.30 10.61
N MET A 134 -10.34 -14.52 11.93
CA MET A 134 -11.16 -15.59 12.53
C MET A 134 -12.67 -15.29 12.43
N GLU A 135 -13.04 -14.01 12.48
CA GLU A 135 -14.42 -13.54 12.36
C GLU A 135 -14.90 -13.40 10.91
N ALA A 136 -13.99 -13.50 9.92
CA ALA A 136 -14.33 -13.36 8.51
C ALA A 136 -15.33 -14.43 8.06
N ASP A 137 -16.55 -13.99 7.74
CA ASP A 137 -17.69 -14.86 7.44
C ASP A 137 -17.93 -15.06 5.94
N ASN A 138 -17.21 -14.32 5.10
CA ASN A 138 -17.32 -14.36 3.64
C ASN A 138 -15.98 -14.01 2.97
N ASP A 139 -15.87 -14.28 1.67
CA ASP A 139 -14.64 -14.04 0.89
C ASP A 139 -14.26 -12.55 0.89
N TYR A 140 -15.25 -11.66 0.87
CA TYR A 140 -15.03 -10.21 0.94
C TYR A 140 -14.30 -9.79 2.25
N ALA A 141 -14.69 -10.34 3.39
CA ALA A 141 -14.08 -10.03 4.68
C ALA A 141 -12.60 -10.49 4.71
N LEU A 142 -12.32 -11.67 4.17
CA LEU A 142 -10.95 -12.19 4.05
C LEU A 142 -10.09 -11.34 3.11
N GLU A 143 -10.69 -10.83 2.04
CA GLU A 143 -10.03 -9.96 1.07
C GLU A 143 -9.71 -8.59 1.64
N ARG A 144 -10.69 -7.95 2.30
CA ARG A 144 -10.48 -6.71 3.04
C ARG A 144 -9.35 -6.90 4.03
N TRP A 145 -9.39 -7.98 4.80
CA TRP A 145 -8.33 -8.34 5.73
C TRP A 145 -6.97 -8.49 5.04
N LEU A 146 -6.87 -9.22 3.93
CA LEU A 146 -5.61 -9.42 3.22
C LEU A 146 -4.99 -8.08 2.76
N ASN A 147 -5.83 -7.19 2.26
CA ASN A 147 -5.44 -5.92 1.67
C ASN A 147 -5.24 -4.78 2.70
N SER A 148 -5.79 -4.92 3.92
CA SER A 148 -5.65 -3.95 5.01
C SER A 148 -4.42 -4.17 5.90
N ASN A 149 -3.43 -4.96 5.45
CA ASN A 149 -2.19 -5.24 6.21
C ASN A 149 -1.22 -4.04 6.17
N ASP A 150 -1.70 -2.89 6.66
CA ASP A 150 -1.00 -1.61 6.70
C ASP A 150 -0.91 -1.08 8.14
N ILE A 151 0.24 -1.30 8.78
CA ILE A 151 0.44 -0.89 10.17
C ILE A 151 0.64 0.62 10.32
N GLU A 152 1.13 1.30 9.28
CA GLU A 152 1.34 2.74 9.34
C GLU A 152 0.02 3.48 9.40
N ALA A 153 -0.95 3.06 8.56
CA ALA A 153 -2.32 3.57 8.60
C ALA A 153 -2.95 3.39 9.99
N TYR A 154 -2.79 2.20 10.59
CA TYR A 154 -3.27 1.92 11.93
C TYR A 154 -2.66 2.85 12.99
N ILE A 155 -1.34 3.04 12.98
CA ILE A 155 -0.65 3.93 13.93
C ILE A 155 -1.13 5.37 13.77
N GLU A 156 -1.34 5.81 12.54
CA GLU A 156 -1.81 7.16 12.25
C GLU A 156 -3.24 7.39 12.76
N GLU A 157 -4.15 6.44 12.55
CA GLU A 157 -5.51 6.47 13.09
C GLU A 157 -5.55 6.58 14.62
N GLN A 158 -4.66 5.85 15.30
CA GLN A 158 -4.56 5.89 16.77
C GLN A 158 -3.89 7.15 17.31
N THR A 159 -3.17 7.91 16.48
CA THR A 159 -2.44 9.10 16.92
C THR A 159 -3.36 10.33 16.88
N PRO A 160 -3.65 10.98 18.04
CA PRO A 160 -4.44 12.21 18.05
C PRO A 160 -3.82 13.27 17.15
N ALA A 161 -4.65 14.01 16.40
CA ALA A 161 -4.18 15.03 15.45
C ALA A 161 -3.17 16.00 16.08
N SER A 162 -3.37 16.41 17.34
CA SER A 162 -2.49 17.29 18.10
C SER A 162 -1.10 16.72 18.44
N LYS A 163 -0.92 15.40 18.32
CA LYS A 163 0.34 14.69 18.60
C LYS A 163 1.02 14.14 17.35
N ARG A 164 0.38 14.24 16.18
CA ARG A 164 0.99 13.84 14.91
C ARG A 164 2.17 14.78 14.63
N LYS A 165 3.39 14.25 14.74
CA LYS A 165 4.58 15.02 14.36
C LYS A 165 4.58 15.19 12.85
N LEU A 166 4.88 16.40 12.39
CA LEU A 166 5.12 16.69 10.98
C LEU A 166 6.20 15.73 10.46
N LYS A 167 5.84 14.84 9.54
CA LYS A 167 6.80 13.94 8.91
C LYS A 167 7.67 14.75 7.94
N PRO A 168 9.00 14.53 7.90
CA PRO A 168 9.84 15.10 6.86
C PRO A 168 9.32 14.70 5.47
N LEU A 169 9.47 15.59 4.49
CA LEU A 169 9.28 15.22 3.10
C LEU A 169 10.44 14.32 2.69
N VAL A 170 10.13 13.08 2.34
CA VAL A 170 11.11 12.07 1.94
C VAL A 170 10.87 11.76 0.47
N VAL A 171 11.93 11.86 -0.33
CA VAL A 171 11.93 11.41 -1.72
C VAL A 171 12.39 9.95 -1.71
N ASP A 172 11.58 9.05 -2.25
CA ASP A 172 12.02 7.68 -2.44
C ASP A 172 13.07 7.62 -3.57
N PRO A 173 14.32 7.26 -3.29
CA PRO A 173 15.39 7.27 -4.28
C PRO A 173 15.20 6.21 -5.37
N LYS A 174 14.56 5.07 -5.06
CA LYS A 174 14.29 4.00 -6.03
C LYS A 174 13.17 4.42 -6.97
N LEU A 175 12.10 5.03 -6.47
CA LEU A 175 11.02 5.56 -7.30
C LEU A 175 11.53 6.72 -8.17
N LEU A 176 12.37 7.61 -7.62
CA LEU A 176 13.04 8.66 -8.39
C LEU A 176 13.88 8.07 -9.53
N GLN A 177 14.72 7.07 -9.24
CA GLN A 177 15.55 6.42 -10.24
C GLN A 177 14.74 5.64 -11.29
N LEU A 178 13.62 5.01 -10.91
CA LEU A 178 12.81 4.23 -11.84
C LEU A 178 11.92 5.10 -12.71
N TRP A 179 11.32 6.15 -12.16
CA TRP A 179 10.33 6.94 -12.86
C TRP A 179 10.90 8.23 -13.44
N MET A 180 11.64 9.00 -12.65
CA MET A 180 12.09 10.35 -12.99
C MET A 180 13.62 10.39 -13.17
N ASP A 181 14.14 9.50 -14.01
CA ASP A 181 15.57 9.28 -14.29
C ASP A 181 16.23 10.33 -15.21
N GLY A 182 15.53 11.43 -15.50
CA GLY A 182 15.93 12.45 -16.46
C GLY A 182 15.48 12.20 -17.90
N ARG A 183 14.92 11.03 -18.23
CA ARG A 183 14.35 10.73 -19.57
C ARG A 183 12.85 10.95 -19.62
N THR A 184 12.16 10.71 -18.50
CA THR A 184 10.73 10.99 -18.38
C THR A 184 10.50 12.49 -18.14
N PRO A 185 9.70 13.16 -18.99
CA PRO A 185 9.35 14.56 -18.77
C PRO A 185 8.66 14.75 -17.42
N VAL A 186 8.89 15.89 -16.78
CA VAL A 186 8.15 16.28 -15.58
C VAL A 186 6.66 16.32 -15.90
N PRO A 187 5.82 15.59 -15.15
CA PRO A 187 4.39 15.55 -15.44
C PRO A 187 3.71 16.88 -15.13
N PRO A 188 2.66 17.26 -15.88
CA PRO A 188 1.99 18.55 -15.73
C PRO A 188 1.45 18.80 -14.32
N ILE A 189 1.05 17.73 -13.61
CA ILE A 189 0.53 17.81 -12.25
C ILE A 189 1.47 18.52 -11.26
N VAL A 190 2.79 18.52 -11.51
CA VAL A 190 3.76 19.23 -10.67
C VAL A 190 3.54 20.74 -10.74
N GLN A 191 3.42 21.29 -11.95
CA GLN A 191 3.18 22.73 -12.13
C GLN A 191 1.78 23.12 -11.69
N GLU A 192 0.77 22.28 -11.98
CA GLU A 192 -0.60 22.49 -11.54
C GLU A 192 -0.68 22.55 -10.00
N PHE A 193 0.00 21.64 -9.30
CA PHE A 193 0.02 21.64 -7.84
C PHE A 193 0.80 22.82 -7.26
N ARG A 194 1.92 23.23 -7.87
CA ARG A 194 2.63 24.46 -7.46
C ARG A 194 1.76 25.70 -7.59
N ALA A 195 1.02 25.82 -8.70
CA ALA A 195 0.06 26.90 -8.90
C ALA A 195 -1.06 26.87 -7.86
N PHE A 196 -1.54 25.67 -7.48
CA PHE A 196 -2.50 25.51 -6.39
C PHE A 196 -1.93 26.02 -5.06
N LEU A 197 -0.71 25.63 -4.70
CA LEU A 197 -0.05 26.10 -3.48
C LEU A 197 0.11 27.62 -3.46
N GLU A 198 0.48 28.23 -4.60
CA GLU A 198 0.55 29.69 -4.75
C GLU A 198 -0.83 30.34 -4.59
N ALA A 199 -1.89 29.78 -5.18
CA ALA A 199 -3.26 30.28 -5.02
C ALA A 199 -3.72 30.22 -3.55
N VAL A 200 -3.41 29.14 -2.83
CA VAL A 200 -3.70 29.02 -1.39
C VAL A 200 -2.90 30.03 -0.57
N GLN A 201 -1.62 30.23 -0.89
CA GLN A 201 -0.75 31.17 -0.19
C GLN A 201 -1.16 32.64 -0.39
N THR A 202 -1.52 33.02 -1.62
CA THR A 202 -1.96 34.38 -1.99
C THR A 202 -3.37 34.68 -1.51
N GLY A 203 -4.24 33.67 -1.44
CA GLY A 203 -5.64 33.81 -1.03
C GLY A 203 -5.89 34.21 0.43
N LYS A 204 -4.85 34.22 1.30
CA LYS A 204 -4.89 34.54 2.75
C LYS A 204 -6.20 34.16 3.45
N ASN A 205 -6.21 33.04 4.18
CA ASN A 205 -7.33 32.59 5.03
C ASN A 205 -8.61 32.27 4.24
N VAL A 206 -8.48 31.47 3.18
CA VAL A 206 -9.66 30.95 2.47
C VAL A 206 -10.47 30.09 3.46
N LYS A 207 -11.64 30.59 3.83
CA LYS A 207 -12.54 29.90 4.75
C LYS A 207 -12.98 28.58 4.11
N LEU A 208 -12.85 27.52 4.89
CA LEU A 208 -13.34 26.20 4.50
C LEU A 208 -14.87 26.19 4.59
N SER A 209 -15.50 25.42 3.71
CA SER A 209 -16.94 25.21 3.76
C SER A 209 -17.32 24.51 5.06
N ALA A 210 -18.37 24.98 5.74
CA ALA A 210 -18.76 24.43 7.05
C ALA A 210 -19.19 22.95 6.98
N ALA A 211 -19.77 22.51 5.85
CA ALA A 211 -20.31 21.16 5.69
C ALA A 211 -19.24 20.10 5.44
N ARG A 212 -18.20 20.42 4.65
CA ARG A 212 -17.20 19.45 4.19
C ARG A 212 -15.76 19.81 4.59
N LYS A 213 -15.58 20.96 5.22
CA LYS A 213 -14.27 21.51 5.59
C LYS A 213 -13.28 21.55 4.42
N HIS A 214 -13.80 21.85 3.23
CA HIS A 214 -13.03 21.92 1.99
C HIS A 214 -13.03 23.34 1.40
N LEU A 215 -12.09 23.62 0.49
CA LEU A 215 -12.06 24.89 -0.26
C LEU A 215 -13.36 25.10 -1.05
N PRO A 216 -13.88 26.35 -1.08
CA PRO A 216 -15.18 26.65 -1.65
C PRO A 216 -15.16 26.55 -3.18
N ARG A 217 -16.33 26.27 -3.76
CA ARG A 217 -16.56 26.22 -5.21
C ARG A 217 -15.94 27.40 -5.99
N LYS A 218 -16.10 28.61 -5.46
CA LYS A 218 -15.58 29.83 -6.10
C LYS A 218 -14.07 29.77 -6.29
N PHE A 219 -13.33 29.31 -5.28
CA PHE A 219 -11.87 29.14 -5.35
C PHE A 219 -11.50 28.21 -6.51
N TRP A 220 -12.13 27.03 -6.58
CA TRP A 220 -11.83 26.06 -7.64
C TRP A 220 -12.22 26.54 -9.03
N SER A 221 -13.30 27.31 -9.16
CA SER A 221 -13.69 27.94 -10.43
C SER A 221 -12.62 28.90 -10.94
N GLU A 222 -12.17 29.80 -10.06
CA GLU A 222 -11.16 30.80 -10.40
C GLU A 222 -9.80 30.15 -10.69
N PHE A 223 -9.45 29.11 -9.93
CA PHE A 223 -8.25 28.32 -10.16
C PHE A 223 -8.27 27.56 -11.49
N ASP A 224 -9.36 26.86 -11.80
CA ASP A 224 -9.53 26.10 -13.05
C ASP A 224 -9.41 27.00 -14.28
N GLU A 225 -10.09 28.16 -14.25
CA GLU A 225 -10.05 29.15 -15.33
C GLU A 225 -8.65 29.75 -15.46
N GLY A 226 -8.03 30.13 -14.34
CA GLY A 226 -6.69 30.74 -14.33
C GLY A 226 -5.58 29.80 -14.80
N GLN A 227 -5.72 28.50 -14.57
CA GLN A 227 -4.78 27.48 -15.01
C GLN A 227 -5.21 26.76 -16.30
N ASN A 228 -6.39 27.09 -16.85
CA ASN A 228 -7.01 26.45 -18.02
C ASN A 228 -7.01 24.90 -17.91
N LEU A 229 -7.40 24.36 -16.75
CA LEU A 229 -7.39 22.90 -16.54
C LEU A 229 -8.59 22.20 -17.19
N GLN A 230 -9.68 22.95 -17.43
CA GLN A 230 -10.94 22.49 -18.03
C GLN A 230 -11.59 21.34 -17.24
N LEU A 231 -11.43 21.35 -15.92
CA LEU A 231 -12.01 20.37 -15.02
C LEU A 231 -13.39 20.84 -14.50
N PHE A 232 -13.71 22.14 -14.59
CA PHE A 232 -14.99 22.70 -14.15
C PHE A 232 -16.15 22.43 -15.14
N ARG A 233 -16.72 21.23 -15.10
CA ARG A 233 -17.62 20.71 -16.16
C ARG A 233 -19.14 20.95 -15.98
N LYS A 234 -19.65 21.14 -14.76
CA LYS A 234 -21.10 21.25 -14.49
C LYS A 234 -21.48 22.45 -13.59
N PRO A 235 -22.48 23.28 -13.97
CA PRO A 235 -22.94 24.41 -13.15
C PRO A 235 -23.57 24.03 -11.80
N THR A 236 -23.98 22.77 -11.60
CA THR A 236 -24.69 22.31 -10.39
C THR A 236 -23.89 21.34 -9.51
N LEU A 237 -22.69 20.93 -9.94
CA LEU A 237 -21.86 20.01 -9.17
C LEU A 237 -21.28 20.73 -7.93
N ASN A 238 -21.30 20.08 -6.78
CA ASN A 238 -20.50 20.50 -5.62
C ASN A 238 -19.06 20.08 -5.92
N GLN A 239 -18.28 21.01 -6.48
CA GLN A 239 -17.03 20.73 -7.21
C GLN A 239 -15.80 20.45 -6.36
N ASP A 240 -15.91 20.43 -5.05
CA ASP A 240 -14.94 19.74 -4.20
C ASP A 240 -14.93 18.22 -4.43
N GLN A 241 -15.72 17.72 -5.37
CA GLN A 241 -15.77 16.32 -5.77
C GLN A 241 -14.89 15.98 -6.98
N GLU A 242 -14.39 16.96 -7.74
CA GLU A 242 -13.48 16.65 -8.85
C GLU A 242 -12.20 15.98 -8.32
N PRO A 243 -11.83 14.76 -8.77
CA PRO A 243 -10.75 14.00 -8.15
C PRO A 243 -9.41 14.72 -8.11
N VAL A 244 -9.07 15.52 -9.13
CA VAL A 244 -7.83 16.30 -9.16
C VAL A 244 -7.82 17.40 -8.09
N TYR A 245 -8.94 18.08 -7.87
CA TYR A 245 -9.03 19.11 -6.81
C TYR A 245 -8.97 18.49 -5.42
N GLN A 246 -9.65 17.35 -5.23
CA GLN A 246 -9.57 16.58 -3.99
C GLN A 246 -8.12 16.17 -3.72
N PHE A 247 -7.43 15.66 -4.75
CA PHE A 247 -6.03 15.30 -4.63
C PHE A 247 -5.17 16.49 -4.23
N PHE A 248 -5.30 17.67 -4.87
CA PHE A 248 -4.53 18.86 -4.49
C PHE A 248 -4.78 19.30 -3.05
N PHE A 249 -6.03 19.29 -2.60
CA PHE A 249 -6.36 19.64 -1.23
C PHE A 249 -5.77 18.64 -0.23
N TYR A 250 -6.04 17.36 -0.40
CA TYR A 250 -5.62 16.33 0.56
C TYR A 250 -4.13 16.04 0.51
N VAL A 251 -3.49 16.10 -0.66
CA VAL A 251 -2.04 15.90 -0.77
C VAL A 251 -1.28 16.99 -0.02
N ALA A 252 -1.76 18.24 -0.05
CA ALA A 252 -1.16 19.32 0.73
C ALA A 252 -1.30 19.09 2.24
N LEU A 253 -2.44 18.54 2.70
CA LEU A 253 -2.67 18.18 4.10
C LEU A 253 -1.78 17.03 4.57
N VAL A 254 -1.72 15.92 3.84
CA VAL A 254 -0.92 14.73 4.25
C VAL A 254 0.58 14.98 4.17
N LEU A 255 1.02 15.90 3.31
CA LEU A 255 2.41 16.38 3.27
C LEU A 255 2.71 17.41 4.38
N GLY A 256 1.70 17.86 5.12
CA GLY A 256 1.80 18.88 6.16
C GLY A 256 2.14 20.27 5.62
N ILE A 257 1.92 20.50 4.33
CA ILE A 257 2.12 21.81 3.68
C ILE A 257 0.98 22.75 4.08
N THR A 258 -0.23 22.21 4.20
CA THR A 258 -1.39 22.90 4.73
C THR A 258 -1.90 22.23 6.00
N GLU A 259 -2.61 22.99 6.82
CA GLU A 259 -3.26 22.51 8.03
C GLU A 259 -4.74 22.93 8.01
N GLU A 260 -5.62 21.97 8.29
CA GLU A 260 -7.06 22.14 8.29
C GLU A 260 -7.56 22.54 9.69
N GLU A 261 -7.98 23.80 9.83
CA GLU A 261 -8.72 24.27 11.01
C GLU A 261 -10.10 24.82 10.59
N THR A 262 -10.50 25.99 11.10
CA THR A 262 -11.66 26.74 10.55
C THR A 262 -11.36 27.40 9.20
N GLN A 263 -10.09 27.44 8.83
CA GLN A 263 -9.53 27.98 7.59
C GLN A 263 -8.37 27.08 7.16
N LEU A 264 -8.05 27.08 5.86
CA LEU A 264 -6.83 26.43 5.38
C LEU A 264 -5.64 27.35 5.65
N THR A 265 -4.65 26.88 6.40
CA THR A 265 -3.41 27.62 6.65
C THR A 265 -2.22 26.93 6.00
N VAL A 266 -1.16 27.69 5.72
CA VAL A 266 0.06 27.18 5.07
C VAL A 266 1.18 27.10 6.08
N ASN A 267 1.78 25.91 6.20
CA ASN A 267 3.02 25.70 6.95
C ASN A 267 4.20 26.19 6.11
N ALA A 268 4.63 27.43 6.33
CA ALA A 268 5.67 28.07 5.52
C ALA A 268 7.00 27.29 5.49
N LYS A 269 7.34 26.60 6.57
CA LYS A 269 8.57 25.78 6.64
C LYS A 269 8.45 24.55 5.74
N GLN A 270 7.34 23.82 5.84
CA GLN A 270 7.11 22.63 5.01
C GLN A 270 6.94 22.99 3.54
N LEU A 271 6.25 24.09 3.23
CA LEU A 271 6.15 24.61 1.87
C LEU A 271 7.52 24.95 1.30
N ALA A 272 8.37 25.64 2.06
CA ALA A 272 9.73 25.96 1.62
C ALA A 272 10.57 24.71 1.36
N PHE A 273 10.44 23.66 2.19
CA PHE A 273 11.10 22.38 1.92
C PHE A 273 10.60 21.73 0.63
N TYR A 274 9.28 21.69 0.41
CA TYR A 274 8.71 21.12 -0.81
C TYR A 274 9.19 21.87 -2.06
N LEU A 275 9.16 23.20 -2.02
CA LEU A 275 9.59 24.05 -3.15
C LEU A 275 11.10 24.02 -3.39
N ALA A 276 11.90 23.62 -2.41
CA ALA A 276 13.35 23.43 -2.56
C ALA A 276 13.71 22.13 -3.29
N LEU A 277 12.80 21.15 -3.36
CA LEU A 277 12.97 19.95 -4.17
C LEU A 277 12.98 20.30 -5.67
N THR A 278 13.70 19.51 -6.46
CA THR A 278 13.60 19.56 -7.92
C THR A 278 12.20 19.14 -8.38
N GLU A 279 11.80 19.53 -9.59
CA GLU A 279 10.48 19.15 -10.12
C GLU A 279 10.29 17.63 -10.28
N GLN A 280 11.39 16.90 -10.50
CA GLN A 280 11.40 15.44 -10.55
C GLN A 280 11.15 14.82 -9.17
N GLU A 281 11.82 15.34 -8.14
CA GLU A 281 11.59 14.93 -6.75
C GLU A 281 10.17 15.30 -6.29
N GLN A 282 9.65 16.46 -6.69
CA GLN A 282 8.27 16.86 -6.44
C GLN A 282 7.27 15.88 -7.07
N ALA A 283 7.51 15.41 -8.30
CA ALA A 283 6.68 14.39 -8.93
C ALA A 283 6.66 13.10 -8.11
N VAL A 284 7.84 12.62 -7.67
CA VAL A 284 7.99 11.42 -6.83
C VAL A 284 7.25 11.55 -5.51
N VAL A 285 7.41 12.68 -4.81
CA VAL A 285 6.71 12.93 -3.54
C VAL A 285 5.19 12.95 -3.74
N LEU A 286 4.70 13.58 -4.80
CA LEU A 286 3.27 13.61 -5.10
C LEU A 286 2.71 12.23 -5.44
N LEU A 287 3.43 11.43 -6.21
CA LEU A 287 2.97 10.09 -6.57
C LEU A 287 3.02 9.12 -5.39
N ASP A 288 4.08 9.17 -4.56
CA ASP A 288 4.14 8.43 -3.30
C ASP A 288 2.97 8.82 -2.39
N ALA A 289 2.70 10.12 -2.28
CA ALA A 289 1.59 10.61 -1.48
C ALA A 289 0.23 10.17 -2.03
N LEU A 290 -0.01 10.23 -3.34
CA LEU A 290 -1.21 9.66 -3.97
C LEU A 290 -1.34 8.19 -3.61
N TRP A 291 -0.26 7.42 -3.76
CA TRP A 291 -0.33 5.97 -3.65
C TRP A 291 -0.50 5.49 -2.21
N ASN A 292 0.24 6.10 -1.27
CA ASN A 292 0.42 5.56 0.08
C ASN A 292 -0.21 6.41 1.19
N ARG A 293 -0.45 7.70 0.97
CA ARG A 293 -0.83 8.63 2.07
C ARG A 293 -2.22 9.23 1.91
N VAL A 294 -2.64 9.49 0.67
CA VAL A 294 -3.99 9.95 0.38
C VAL A 294 -4.90 8.73 0.25
N ASN A 295 -5.94 8.66 1.07
CA ASN A 295 -6.95 7.62 0.96
C ASN A 295 -7.68 7.77 -0.39
N TRP A 296 -7.68 6.74 -1.23
CA TRP A 296 -8.33 6.83 -2.54
C TRP A 296 -9.85 6.98 -2.47
N GLY A 297 -10.50 6.53 -1.39
CA GLY A 297 -11.95 6.65 -1.22
C GLY A 297 -12.45 8.09 -1.09
N ILE A 298 -11.61 9.01 -0.61
CA ILE A 298 -11.92 10.44 -0.53
C ILE A 298 -11.64 11.19 -1.83
N LEU A 299 -11.27 10.50 -2.92
CA LEU A 299 -11.02 11.12 -4.23
C LEU A 299 -12.20 10.94 -5.20
N GLU A 300 -13.29 10.34 -4.73
CA GLU A 300 -14.45 10.02 -5.54
C GLU A 300 -15.33 11.25 -5.83
N GLU A 301 -15.83 11.37 -7.06
CA GLU A 301 -16.66 12.51 -7.47
C GLU A 301 -18.12 12.42 -6.98
N VAL A 302 -18.60 11.23 -6.64
CA VAL A 302 -20.01 10.98 -6.34
C VAL A 302 -20.08 9.84 -5.35
N ASN A 303 -21.08 9.81 -4.47
CA ASN A 303 -21.30 8.63 -3.62
C ASN A 303 -21.96 7.54 -4.47
N GLU A 304 -21.20 6.87 -5.33
CA GLU A 304 -21.74 5.82 -6.18
C GLU A 304 -21.22 4.45 -5.72
N GLY A 305 -22.01 3.42 -6.05
CA GLY A 305 -21.93 2.13 -5.39
C GLY A 305 -20.55 1.48 -5.44
N GLY A 306 -20.24 0.75 -4.38
CA GLY A 306 -18.92 0.20 -4.09
C GLY A 306 -18.63 0.39 -2.60
N ARG A 307 -17.41 0.08 -2.17
CA ARG A 307 -16.91 0.41 -0.84
C ARG A 307 -15.63 1.24 -1.00
N PRO A 308 -15.75 2.57 -1.21
CA PRO A 308 -14.60 3.46 -1.39
C PRO A 308 -13.62 3.39 -0.22
N GLU A 309 -14.09 3.09 0.98
CA GLU A 309 -13.26 2.81 2.16
C GLU A 309 -12.31 1.62 1.97
N ASP A 310 -12.59 0.72 1.05
CA ASP A 310 -11.81 -0.48 0.78
C ASP A 310 -10.84 -0.31 -0.39
N ILE A 311 -11.04 0.67 -1.26
CA ILE A 311 -10.24 0.80 -2.48
C ILE A 311 -8.74 0.99 -2.21
N GLN A 312 -8.39 1.72 -1.14
CA GLN A 312 -7.01 1.93 -0.73
C GLN A 312 -6.30 0.60 -0.45
N ALA A 313 -7.03 -0.39 0.05
CA ALA A 313 -6.51 -1.72 0.31
C ALA A 313 -6.11 -2.43 -1.00
N TRP A 314 -6.89 -2.24 -2.07
CA TRP A 314 -6.68 -2.86 -3.39
C TRP A 314 -5.54 -2.27 -4.21
N ARG A 315 -4.87 -1.20 -3.76
CA ARG A 315 -3.85 -0.48 -4.54
C ARG A 315 -2.76 -1.38 -5.10
N ARG A 316 -2.29 -2.38 -4.34
CA ARG A 316 -1.27 -3.35 -4.81
C ARG A 316 -1.80 -4.27 -5.91
N ALA A 317 -3.01 -4.81 -5.74
CA ALA A 317 -3.65 -5.63 -6.77
C ALA A 317 -3.89 -4.83 -8.06
N ILE A 318 -4.31 -3.57 -7.93
CA ILE A 318 -4.48 -2.64 -9.06
C ILE A 318 -3.13 -2.35 -9.74
N ALA A 319 -2.07 -2.11 -8.98
CA ALA A 319 -0.72 -1.96 -9.53
C ALA A 319 -0.33 -3.19 -10.37
N SER A 320 -0.58 -4.39 -9.85
CA SER A 320 -0.26 -5.66 -10.53
C SER A 320 -1.03 -5.80 -11.84
N VAL A 321 -2.33 -5.48 -11.85
CA VAL A 321 -3.14 -5.47 -13.08
C VAL A 321 -2.53 -4.53 -14.11
N LEU A 322 -2.25 -3.28 -13.74
CA LEU A 322 -1.68 -2.28 -14.65
C LEU A 322 -0.27 -2.64 -15.11
N ALA A 323 0.56 -3.21 -14.24
CA ALA A 323 1.91 -3.68 -14.58
C ALA A 323 1.89 -4.86 -15.57
N SER A 324 0.80 -5.64 -15.60
CA SER A 324 0.63 -6.78 -16.51
C SER A 324 0.21 -6.38 -17.94
N TRP A 325 -0.19 -5.13 -18.14
CA TRP A 325 -0.63 -4.65 -19.46
C TRP A 325 0.56 -4.42 -20.39
N ALA A 326 0.32 -4.60 -21.69
CA ALA A 326 1.35 -4.37 -22.69
C ALA A 326 1.61 -2.86 -22.81
N VAL A 327 2.87 -2.46 -22.61
CA VAL A 327 3.27 -1.05 -22.65
C VAL A 327 2.94 -0.44 -24.00
N GLY A 328 2.36 0.76 -23.97
CA GLY A 328 2.04 1.54 -25.17
C GLY A 328 0.89 0.97 -26.01
N LYS A 329 0.23 -0.10 -25.54
CA LYS A 329 -0.94 -0.68 -26.20
C LYS A 329 -2.22 -0.20 -25.53
N GLU A 330 -3.22 0.09 -26.37
CA GLU A 330 -4.56 0.42 -25.91
C GLU A 330 -5.32 -0.84 -25.47
N HIS A 331 -5.96 -0.75 -24.31
CA HIS A 331 -6.78 -1.79 -23.72
C HIS A 331 -8.19 -1.29 -23.42
N LEU A 332 -9.18 -2.11 -23.75
CA LEU A 332 -10.56 -1.91 -23.31
C LEU A 332 -10.66 -2.21 -21.81
N VAL A 333 -10.91 -1.16 -21.02
CA VAL A 333 -10.84 -1.19 -19.55
C VAL A 333 -11.80 -2.21 -18.97
N GLU A 334 -13.07 -2.19 -19.41
CA GLU A 334 -14.10 -3.11 -18.92
C GLU A 334 -13.71 -4.58 -19.14
N LYS A 335 -13.10 -4.88 -20.28
CA LYS A 335 -12.67 -6.24 -20.65
C LYS A 335 -11.54 -6.73 -19.75
N GLU A 336 -10.51 -5.91 -19.54
CA GLU A 336 -9.38 -6.28 -18.68
C GLU A 336 -9.81 -6.38 -17.21
N TRP A 337 -10.58 -5.42 -16.69
CA TRP A 337 -11.10 -5.49 -15.31
C TRP A 337 -11.93 -6.75 -15.09
N LYS A 338 -12.84 -7.10 -16.01
CA LYS A 338 -13.63 -8.33 -15.94
C LYS A 338 -12.77 -9.58 -15.96
N LYS A 339 -11.74 -9.62 -16.81
CA LYS A 339 -10.80 -10.74 -16.88
C LYS A 339 -10.03 -10.93 -15.57
N HIS A 340 -9.54 -9.85 -14.96
CA HIS A 340 -8.81 -9.91 -13.69
C HIS A 340 -9.73 -10.18 -12.49
N ARG A 341 -11.02 -9.85 -12.59
CA ARG A 341 -12.04 -10.35 -11.67
C ARG A 341 -12.21 -11.85 -11.72
N GLN A 342 -12.32 -12.38 -12.94
CA GLN A 342 -12.48 -13.82 -13.16
C GLN A 342 -11.25 -14.62 -12.73
N SER A 343 -10.05 -14.04 -12.81
CA SER A 343 -8.83 -14.67 -12.30
C SER A 343 -8.66 -14.57 -10.78
N GLY A 344 -9.49 -13.77 -10.11
CA GLY A 344 -9.40 -13.51 -8.67
C GLY A 344 -8.25 -12.59 -8.25
N ILE A 345 -7.72 -11.76 -9.17
CA ILE A 345 -6.72 -10.73 -8.84
C ILE A 345 -7.43 -9.49 -8.31
N LEU A 346 -8.47 -9.05 -9.03
CA LEU A 346 -9.46 -8.12 -8.52
C LEU A 346 -10.61 -8.97 -8.00
N LEU A 347 -11.21 -8.66 -6.86
CA LEU A 347 -12.21 -9.54 -6.27
C LEU A 347 -13.56 -8.86 -6.04
N ASP A 348 -13.63 -7.54 -6.14
CA ASP A 348 -14.88 -6.77 -6.05
C ASP A 348 -14.98 -5.62 -7.06
N THR A 349 -16.19 -5.11 -7.22
CA THR A 349 -16.59 -3.83 -7.81
C THR A 349 -15.98 -2.61 -7.14
N SER A 350 -15.50 -2.68 -5.89
CA SER A 350 -14.76 -1.56 -5.26
C SER A 350 -13.49 -1.15 -6.04
N ALA A 351 -12.89 -2.08 -6.81
CA ALA A 351 -11.80 -1.75 -7.73
C ALA A 351 -12.24 -0.92 -8.95
N ASP A 352 -13.55 -0.77 -9.21
CA ASP A 352 -14.05 0.17 -10.23
C ASP A 352 -13.97 1.63 -9.75
N VAL A 353 -13.98 1.87 -8.43
CA VAL A 353 -13.82 3.23 -7.87
C VAL A 353 -12.50 3.86 -8.32
N PHE A 354 -11.48 3.03 -8.57
CA PHE A 354 -10.16 3.44 -9.01
C PHE A 354 -10.23 4.13 -10.36
N LEU A 355 -11.10 3.61 -11.23
CA LEU A 355 -11.20 4.03 -12.62
C LEU A 355 -11.72 5.46 -12.77
N HIS A 356 -12.58 5.93 -11.86
CA HIS A 356 -13.09 7.31 -11.90
C HIS A 356 -12.48 8.23 -10.84
N ALA A 357 -11.90 7.69 -9.76
CA ALA A 357 -11.22 8.51 -8.75
C ALA A 357 -9.73 8.70 -9.05
N VAL A 358 -8.98 7.61 -9.23
CA VAL A 358 -7.51 7.65 -9.22
C VAL A 358 -6.94 7.68 -10.64
N ALA A 359 -7.53 6.96 -11.58
CA ALA A 359 -7.05 6.91 -12.96
C ALA A 359 -7.04 8.30 -13.62
N THR A 360 -8.01 9.16 -13.31
CA THR A 360 -8.06 10.56 -13.80
C THR A 360 -6.84 11.36 -13.35
N ILE A 361 -6.36 11.14 -12.13
CA ILE A 361 -5.16 11.77 -11.57
C ILE A 361 -3.90 11.15 -12.19
N LEU A 362 -3.87 9.84 -12.39
CA LEU A 362 -2.74 9.14 -13.01
C LEU A 362 -2.46 9.57 -14.46
N VAL A 363 -3.49 10.03 -15.19
CA VAL A 363 -3.29 10.69 -16.49
C VAL A 363 -2.43 11.94 -16.35
N ARG A 364 -2.65 12.77 -15.33
CA ARG A 364 -1.86 13.98 -15.09
C ARG A 364 -0.45 13.70 -14.57
N PHE A 365 -0.24 12.53 -13.95
CA PHE A 365 1.09 12.00 -13.66
C PHE A 365 1.83 11.47 -14.89
N GLY A 366 1.19 11.35 -16.06
CA GLY A 366 1.85 10.85 -17.26
C GLY A 366 2.33 9.40 -17.13
N VAL A 367 1.65 8.59 -16.32
CA VAL A 367 1.92 7.14 -16.18
C VAL A 367 0.95 6.30 -17.01
N ILE A 368 -0.20 6.86 -17.38
CA ILE A 368 -1.18 6.26 -18.28
C ILE A 368 -1.71 7.32 -19.25
N THR A 369 -2.28 6.87 -20.36
CA THR A 369 -3.29 7.64 -21.11
C THR A 369 -4.64 6.97 -20.98
N ALA A 370 -5.70 7.75 -21.12
CA ALA A 370 -7.05 7.26 -20.97
C ALA A 370 -8.03 8.03 -21.86
N GLN A 371 -8.97 7.31 -22.46
CA GLN A 371 -10.08 7.88 -23.20
C GLN A 371 -11.36 7.71 -22.39
N PHE A 372 -12.07 8.81 -22.16
CA PHE A 372 -13.33 8.85 -21.42
C PHE A 372 -14.49 9.08 -22.39
N LEU A 373 -15.71 8.73 -21.95
CA LEU A 373 -16.91 9.15 -22.67
C LEU A 373 -16.98 10.69 -22.73
N PRO A 374 -17.56 11.28 -23.79
CA PRO A 374 -17.86 12.71 -23.78
C PRO A 374 -18.87 13.04 -22.67
N ASP A 375 -18.70 14.19 -22.01
CA ASP A 375 -19.62 14.62 -20.94
C ASP A 375 -21.08 14.71 -21.41
N SER A 376 -21.30 15.03 -22.69
CA SER A 376 -22.64 15.07 -23.32
C SER A 376 -23.33 13.70 -23.36
N GLU A 377 -22.56 12.61 -23.31
CA GLU A 377 -23.07 11.23 -23.34
C GLU A 377 -23.24 10.64 -21.93
N MET A 378 -22.69 11.30 -20.91
CA MET A 378 -22.75 10.82 -19.54
C MET A 378 -23.99 11.31 -18.80
N LYS A 379 -24.80 10.36 -18.35
CA LYS A 379 -26.01 10.63 -17.56
C LYS A 379 -25.76 10.60 -16.05
N TYR A 380 -24.87 9.72 -15.60
CA TYR A 380 -24.52 9.50 -14.18
C TYR A 380 -23.01 9.63 -13.95
N GLY A 381 -22.59 9.85 -12.70
CA GLY A 381 -21.17 10.09 -12.38
C GLY A 381 -20.29 8.87 -12.66
N PHE A 382 -20.79 7.65 -12.47
CA PHE A 382 -20.04 6.38 -12.54
C PHE A 382 -19.65 6.04 -13.98
N GLN A 383 -20.28 6.73 -14.92
CA GLN A 383 -19.94 6.63 -16.34
C GLN A 383 -18.63 7.37 -16.66
N ARG A 384 -18.07 8.13 -15.69
CA ARG A 384 -16.75 8.81 -15.78
C ARG A 384 -15.57 7.90 -15.50
N LYS A 385 -15.70 6.63 -15.86
CA LYS A 385 -14.56 5.73 -15.98
C LYS A 385 -14.02 5.78 -17.41
N PRO A 386 -12.72 5.57 -17.62
CA PRO A 386 -12.18 5.44 -18.94
C PRO A 386 -12.73 4.20 -19.65
N VAL A 387 -13.00 4.37 -20.94
CA VAL A 387 -13.40 3.30 -21.87
C VAL A 387 -12.16 2.53 -22.29
N GLU A 388 -11.12 3.26 -22.65
CA GLU A 388 -9.82 2.76 -23.08
C GLU A 388 -8.71 3.38 -22.25
N MET A 389 -7.68 2.58 -21.97
CA MET A 389 -6.49 3.01 -21.23
C MET A 389 -5.25 2.38 -21.85
N THR A 390 -4.14 3.11 -21.76
CA THR A 390 -2.81 2.63 -22.11
C THR A 390 -1.85 2.87 -20.96
N VAL A 391 -1.08 1.86 -20.58
CA VAL A 391 0.02 2.02 -19.63
C VAL A 391 1.27 2.47 -20.37
N LEU A 392 1.84 3.60 -19.94
CA LEU A 392 3.06 4.14 -20.52
C LEU A 392 4.28 3.42 -19.94
N GLU A 393 5.42 3.55 -20.62
CA GLU A 393 6.68 2.92 -20.21
C GLU A 393 7.13 3.39 -18.81
N SER A 394 6.99 4.69 -18.52
CA SER A 394 7.15 5.27 -17.17
C SER A 394 6.18 4.65 -16.15
N GLY A 395 4.91 4.54 -16.52
CA GLY A 395 3.88 3.98 -15.66
C GLY A 395 4.10 2.53 -15.34
N ASN A 396 4.55 1.71 -16.29
CA ASN A 396 4.84 0.32 -16.04
C ASN A 396 5.94 0.14 -14.98
N ARG A 397 7.02 0.93 -15.04
CA ARG A 397 8.07 0.93 -14.00
C ARG A 397 7.55 1.36 -12.64
N VAL A 398 6.70 2.39 -12.60
CA VAL A 398 6.00 2.85 -11.40
C VAL A 398 5.11 1.75 -10.80
N PHE A 399 4.26 1.12 -11.61
CA PHE A 399 3.34 0.10 -11.12
C PHE A 399 4.09 -1.13 -10.63
N ARG A 400 5.16 -1.55 -11.31
CA ARG A 400 6.05 -2.61 -10.83
C ARG A 400 6.72 -2.28 -9.50
N TYR A 401 7.15 -1.03 -9.31
CA TYR A 401 7.65 -0.57 -8.02
C TYR A 401 6.59 -0.74 -6.91
N PHE A 402 5.34 -0.31 -7.16
CA PHE A 402 4.26 -0.41 -6.18
C PHE A 402 3.71 -1.82 -5.97
N VAL A 403 3.98 -2.77 -6.87
CA VAL A 403 3.74 -4.21 -6.63
C VAL A 403 4.63 -4.73 -5.50
N ASN A 404 5.81 -4.13 -5.30
CA ASN A 404 6.82 -4.54 -4.31
C ASN A 404 7.22 -6.02 -4.50
N GLU A 405 8.05 -6.30 -5.52
CA GLU A 405 8.56 -7.65 -5.84
C GLU A 405 9.37 -8.26 -4.68
N ASN A 406 8.65 -8.84 -3.73
CA ASN A 406 8.99 -10.03 -2.93
C ASN A 406 7.74 -10.88 -2.62
N ALA A 407 6.56 -10.43 -3.03
CA ALA A 407 5.34 -11.23 -2.94
C ALA A 407 4.50 -11.03 -4.21
N TYR A 408 4.99 -11.46 -5.38
CA TYR A 408 4.17 -11.94 -6.51
C TYR A 408 5.08 -12.33 -7.69
N VAL A 409 5.85 -13.39 -7.49
CA VAL A 409 6.34 -14.18 -8.62
C VAL A 409 5.12 -14.90 -9.22
N VAL A 410 4.44 -14.26 -10.17
CA VAL A 410 3.86 -15.02 -11.29
C VAL A 410 4.99 -15.15 -12.31
N ASN A 411 6.06 -15.85 -11.91
CA ASN A 411 6.85 -16.54 -12.91
C ASN A 411 5.91 -17.57 -13.51
N HIS A 412 6.07 -17.75 -14.82
CA HIS A 412 5.80 -18.98 -15.54
C HIS A 412 6.19 -20.22 -14.70
N THR A 413 5.31 -20.64 -13.81
CA THR A 413 5.23 -22.02 -13.38
C THR A 413 4.41 -22.70 -14.48
N PRO A 414 4.89 -23.80 -15.06
CA PRO A 414 4.11 -24.55 -16.03
C PRO A 414 2.87 -25.02 -15.31
N ASN A 415 1.72 -24.42 -15.65
CA ASN A 415 0.36 -24.88 -15.39
C ASN A 415 0.31 -25.98 -14.30
N ILE A 416 0.61 -25.62 -13.04
CA ILE A 416 0.32 -26.53 -11.94
C ILE A 416 -1.19 -26.56 -11.96
N ALA A 417 -1.75 -27.67 -12.42
CA ALA A 417 -3.18 -27.88 -12.53
C ALA A 417 -3.79 -27.32 -11.25
N ALA A 418 -4.64 -26.30 -11.38
CA ALA A 418 -5.33 -25.70 -10.25
C ALA A 418 -6.03 -26.87 -9.54
N GLU A 419 -5.46 -27.32 -8.43
CA GLU A 419 -6.13 -28.33 -7.63
C GLU A 419 -7.48 -27.72 -7.27
N PRO A 420 -8.58 -28.41 -7.55
CA PRO A 420 -9.91 -27.85 -7.36
C PRO A 420 -10.02 -27.39 -5.91
N LYS A 421 -10.25 -26.08 -5.72
CA LYS A 421 -10.51 -25.50 -4.40
C LYS A 421 -11.70 -26.26 -3.80
N ILE A 422 -11.44 -27.06 -2.78
CA ILE A 422 -12.50 -27.83 -2.13
C ILE A 422 -13.45 -26.87 -1.42
N GLY A 423 -14.74 -26.94 -1.75
CA GLY A 423 -15.72 -26.04 -1.16
C GLY A 423 -15.81 -26.27 0.35
N ARG A 424 -15.91 -25.20 1.18
CA ARG A 424 -16.04 -25.29 2.65
C ARG A 424 -17.11 -26.28 3.14
N ASN A 425 -18.15 -26.50 2.35
CA ASN A 425 -19.26 -27.39 2.67
C ASN A 425 -19.14 -28.81 2.06
N GLU A 426 -18.13 -29.07 1.23
CA GLU A 426 -17.87 -30.40 0.64
C GLU A 426 -17.24 -31.36 1.67
N PRO A 427 -17.31 -32.68 1.47
CA PRO A 427 -16.66 -33.65 2.35
C PRO A 427 -15.15 -33.39 2.46
N CYS A 428 -14.57 -33.40 3.68
CA CYS A 428 -13.13 -33.21 3.83
C CYS A 428 -12.37 -34.37 3.18
N PRO A 429 -11.34 -34.09 2.35
CA PRO A 429 -10.58 -35.11 1.64
C PRO A 429 -9.71 -35.97 2.57
N CYS A 430 -9.60 -35.62 3.87
CA CYS A 430 -8.93 -36.44 4.87
C CYS A 430 -9.70 -37.73 5.25
N GLY A 431 -10.85 -38.00 4.63
CA GLY A 431 -11.63 -39.21 4.84
C GLY A 431 -12.46 -39.23 6.13
N SER A 432 -12.62 -38.10 6.82
CA SER A 432 -13.33 -38.01 8.10
C SER A 432 -14.86 -38.12 8.00
N GLY A 433 -15.42 -38.06 6.77
CA GLY A 433 -16.86 -38.00 6.53
C GLY A 433 -17.52 -36.68 6.96
N LYS A 434 -16.76 -35.69 7.44
CA LYS A 434 -17.26 -34.37 7.84
C LYS A 434 -17.12 -33.37 6.70
N LYS A 435 -17.87 -32.27 6.75
CA LYS A 435 -17.64 -31.12 5.85
C LYS A 435 -16.25 -30.52 6.09
N TYR A 436 -15.59 -30.03 5.04
CA TYR A 436 -14.24 -29.47 5.08
C TYR A 436 -14.07 -28.44 6.19
N LYS A 437 -15.07 -27.54 6.36
CA LYS A 437 -15.10 -26.51 7.41
C LYS A 437 -15.26 -26.98 8.87
N LYS A 438 -15.51 -28.27 9.09
CA LYS A 438 -15.73 -28.84 10.43
C LYS A 438 -14.64 -29.85 10.79
N CYS A 439 -13.55 -29.84 10.06
CA CYS A 439 -12.55 -30.89 10.14
C CYS A 439 -11.15 -30.35 9.86
N CYS A 440 -11.02 -29.57 8.81
CA CYS A 440 -9.74 -29.28 8.17
C CYS A 440 -9.53 -27.77 7.97
N LEU A 441 -10.62 -26.99 7.95
CA LEU A 441 -10.68 -25.65 8.55
C LEU A 441 -11.33 -25.78 9.92
#